data_AF-T1KPR2-F1
#
_entry.id   AF-T1KPR2-F1
#
_cell.length_a   1.000
_cell.length_b   1.000
_cell.length_c   1.000
_cell.angle_alpha   90.00
_cell.angle_beta   90.00
_cell.angle_gamma   90.00
#
_symmetry.space_group_name_H-M   'P 1'
#
loop_
_entity.id
_entity.type
_entity.pdbx_description
1 polymer ?
#
loop_
_entity_poly.entity_id
_entity_poly.type
_entity_poly.pdbx_seq_one_letter_code
_entity_poly.pdbx_strand_id
1 'polypeptide(L)'
;MKFAEHLAALITPEWRKQYILYEEMKYMLYSAMERQPSPEVADRDEITRYNKAFDEEFLSFCEKELAKINIFFAEKLAEATRKFSTLKNELNLIKSKFDTFPRRDEDGNFRSIFNAKDFILQKADERHRNRKLRELKLGFSEFYLSLVLLQSYQNLNFTGFVKILKKHDKLLGNDEGLKWRRAHVENAPFHLNKEIHKLIEETENLFTQELEEGHRQRAMKRLRVPPLNDQQSQWTTFKVGFFSGAFVILLAIVLITGVFRDPQNNLTITFRLYRATFLVILFLFLMGINVYGWRTSGVNHVLIFELDPRDHLSEQHIIEIAAILNNQSVASGSVYVVLSF
;
A
#
# COMPACT_ATOMS: atom_id res chain seq x y z
N MET A 1 -8.61 -23.04 2.50
CA MET A 1 -9.15 -21.85 3.20
C MET A 1 -8.32 -20.58 2.96
N LYS A 2 -6.98 -20.64 2.89
CA LYS A 2 -6.07 -19.48 2.81
C LYS A 2 -6.17 -18.50 1.61
N PHE A 3 -6.92 -18.78 0.53
CA PHE A 3 -6.89 -17.90 -0.66
C PHE A 3 -7.72 -16.63 -0.48
N ALA A 4 -8.86 -16.71 0.20
CA ALA A 4 -9.68 -15.54 0.48
C ALA A 4 -8.93 -14.50 1.33
N GLU A 5 -8.27 -14.98 2.39
CA GLU A 5 -7.39 -14.18 3.26
C GLU A 5 -6.21 -13.59 2.47
N HIS A 6 -5.57 -14.40 1.62
CA HIS A 6 -4.47 -13.98 0.78
C HIS A 6 -4.90 -12.93 -0.27
N LEU A 7 -6.08 -13.08 -0.87
CA LEU A 7 -6.64 -12.10 -1.78
C LEU A 7 -6.93 -10.80 -1.03
N ALA A 8 -7.64 -10.88 0.10
CA ALA A 8 -7.95 -9.70 0.93
C ALA A 8 -6.70 -8.94 1.39
N ALA A 9 -5.61 -9.66 1.71
CA ALA A 9 -4.36 -9.07 2.15
C ALA A 9 -3.54 -8.41 1.02
N LEU A 10 -3.67 -8.89 -0.22
CA LEU A 10 -2.89 -8.40 -1.37
C LEU A 10 -3.67 -7.44 -2.29
N ILE A 11 -4.93 -7.17 -1.98
CA ILE A 11 -5.73 -6.21 -2.71
C ILE A 11 -5.19 -4.80 -2.49
N THR A 12 -5.03 -4.08 -3.60
CA THR A 12 -4.78 -2.63 -3.59
C THR A 12 -6.03 -1.92 -3.07
N PRO A 13 -5.99 -1.21 -1.93
CA PRO A 13 -7.20 -0.66 -1.28
C PRO A 13 -8.05 0.19 -2.21
N GLU A 14 -7.43 0.98 -3.08
CA GLU A 14 -8.07 1.88 -4.04
C GLU A 14 -8.88 1.11 -5.09
N TRP A 15 -8.45 -0.11 -5.41
CA TRP A 15 -9.04 -0.93 -6.48
C TRP A 15 -9.91 -2.05 -5.93
N ARG A 16 -10.16 -2.10 -4.61
CA ARG A 16 -10.88 -3.20 -3.94
C ARG A 16 -12.16 -3.62 -4.65
N LYS A 17 -12.97 -2.66 -5.11
CA LYS A 17 -14.25 -2.92 -5.81
C LYS A 17 -14.09 -3.54 -7.20
N GLN A 18 -12.92 -3.39 -7.81
CA GLN A 18 -12.61 -3.85 -9.17
C GLN A 18 -12.10 -5.29 -9.19
N TYR A 19 -11.61 -5.80 -8.06
CA TYR A 19 -11.24 -7.21 -7.95
C TYR A 19 -12.47 -8.12 -8.02
N ILE A 20 -12.22 -9.39 -8.34
CA ILE A 20 -13.20 -10.47 -8.30
C ILE A 20 -13.85 -10.56 -6.92
N LEU A 21 -15.18 -10.57 -6.88
CA LEU A 21 -15.98 -10.72 -5.66
C LEU A 21 -15.99 -12.17 -5.16
N TYR A 22 -14.80 -12.67 -4.79
CA TYR A 22 -14.56 -14.08 -4.47
C TYR A 22 -15.41 -14.60 -3.30
N GLU A 23 -15.65 -13.78 -2.28
CA GLU A 23 -16.48 -14.17 -1.13
C GLU A 23 -17.97 -14.24 -1.50
N GLU A 24 -18.48 -13.33 -2.32
CA GLU A 24 -19.87 -13.38 -2.79
C GLU A 24 -20.10 -14.60 -3.68
N MET A 25 -19.17 -14.88 -4.61
CA MET A 25 -19.24 -16.08 -5.44
C MET A 25 -19.17 -17.36 -4.61
N LYS A 26 -18.36 -17.38 -3.53
CA LYS A 26 -18.35 -18.50 -2.58
C LYS A 26 -19.70 -18.65 -1.88
N TYR A 27 -20.28 -17.54 -1.42
CA TYR A 27 -21.59 -17.56 -0.79
C TYR A 27 -22.67 -18.10 -1.73
N MET A 28 -22.67 -17.67 -3.00
CA MET A 28 -23.57 -18.23 -4.03
C MET A 28 -23.45 -19.75 -4.12
N LEU A 29 -22.21 -20.27 -4.24
CA LEU A 29 -21.97 -21.71 -4.31
C LEU A 29 -22.48 -22.47 -3.07
N TYR A 30 -22.23 -21.96 -1.87
CA TYR A 30 -22.70 -22.62 -0.65
C TYR A 30 -24.23 -22.55 -0.50
N SER A 31 -24.83 -21.40 -0.81
CA SER A 31 -26.29 -21.23 -0.78
C SER A 31 -27.01 -22.15 -1.76
N ALA A 32 -26.40 -22.41 -2.93
CA ALA A 32 -26.94 -23.32 -3.92
C ALA A 32 -26.89 -24.78 -3.46
N MET A 33 -25.84 -25.17 -2.72
CA MET A 33 -25.77 -26.51 -2.10
C MET A 33 -26.82 -26.69 -1.00
N GLU A 34 -27.06 -25.67 -0.17
CA GLU A 34 -28.06 -25.75 0.90
C GLU A 34 -29.49 -25.86 0.36
N ARG A 35 -29.76 -25.21 -0.78
CA ARG A 35 -31.06 -25.22 -1.45
C ARG A 35 -31.26 -26.38 -2.42
N GLN A 36 -30.22 -27.18 -2.66
CA GLN A 36 -30.29 -28.29 -3.60
C GLN A 36 -31.32 -29.32 -3.12
N PRO A 37 -32.26 -29.76 -3.98
CA PRO A 37 -33.23 -30.79 -3.61
C PRO A 37 -32.53 -32.09 -3.18
N SER A 38 -33.00 -32.69 -2.08
CA SER A 38 -32.41 -33.95 -1.58
C SER A 38 -32.59 -35.07 -2.61
N PRO A 39 -31.56 -35.86 -2.91
CA PRO A 39 -31.65 -37.00 -3.82
C PRO A 39 -32.59 -38.10 -3.32
N GLU A 40 -33.02 -38.05 -2.05
CA GLU A 40 -34.00 -38.98 -1.46
C GLU A 40 -35.45 -38.56 -1.71
N VAL A 41 -35.69 -37.28 -2.04
CA VAL A 41 -37.04 -36.67 -2.10
C VAL A 41 -37.39 -36.17 -3.50
N ALA A 42 -36.41 -35.72 -4.28
CA ALA A 42 -36.61 -35.14 -5.61
C ALA A 42 -36.23 -36.12 -6.73
N ASP A 43 -36.89 -35.97 -7.89
CA ASP A 43 -36.56 -36.75 -9.08
C ASP A 43 -35.20 -36.32 -9.67
N ARG A 44 -34.52 -37.24 -10.36
CA ARG A 44 -33.22 -36.98 -11.00
C ARG A 44 -33.28 -35.84 -12.01
N ASP A 45 -34.40 -35.72 -12.73
CA ASP A 45 -34.61 -34.65 -13.70
C ASP A 45 -34.77 -33.28 -13.03
N GLU A 46 -35.39 -33.24 -11.85
CA GLU A 46 -35.55 -32.02 -11.07
C GLU A 46 -34.20 -31.50 -10.54
N ILE A 47 -33.37 -32.40 -10.02
CA ILE A 47 -32.00 -32.07 -9.55
C ILE A 47 -31.14 -31.59 -10.72
N THR A 48 -31.23 -32.25 -11.87
CA THR A 48 -30.48 -31.86 -13.08
C THR A 48 -30.90 -30.48 -13.57
N ARG A 49 -32.20 -30.20 -13.58
CA ARG A 49 -32.73 -28.88 -13.97
C ARG A 49 -32.30 -27.79 -13.00
N TYR A 50 -32.32 -28.07 -11.70
CA TYR A 50 -31.85 -27.14 -10.67
C TYR A 50 -30.36 -26.82 -10.85
N ASN A 51 -29.51 -27.83 -11.01
CA ASN A 51 -28.07 -27.64 -11.20
C ASN A 51 -27.77 -26.84 -12.47
N LYS A 52 -28.48 -27.13 -13.57
CA LYS A 52 -28.32 -26.38 -14.82
C LYS A 52 -28.74 -24.91 -14.68
N ALA A 53 -29.85 -24.64 -14.01
CA ALA A 53 -30.29 -23.27 -13.75
C ALA A 53 -29.28 -22.50 -12.88
N PHE A 54 -28.68 -23.18 -11.90
CA PHE A 54 -27.62 -22.60 -11.08
C PHE A 54 -26.32 -22.35 -11.87
N ASP A 55 -25.90 -23.30 -12.72
CA ASP A 55 -24.75 -23.14 -13.61
C ASP A 55 -24.93 -21.88 -14.48
N GLU A 56 -26.11 -21.68 -15.08
CA GLU A 56 -26.42 -20.50 -15.89
C GLU A 56 -26.36 -19.19 -15.07
N GLU A 57 -26.94 -19.17 -13.86
CA GLU A 57 -26.89 -18.01 -12.97
C GLU A 57 -25.45 -17.66 -12.54
N PHE A 58 -24.70 -18.68 -12.10
CA PHE A 58 -23.33 -18.51 -11.62
C PHE A 58 -22.37 -18.09 -12.73
N LEU A 59 -22.48 -18.68 -13.93
CA LEU A 59 -21.65 -18.31 -15.07
C LEU A 59 -22.02 -16.93 -15.62
N SER A 60 -23.29 -16.52 -15.56
CA SER A 60 -23.70 -15.15 -15.86
C SER A 60 -23.07 -14.15 -14.88
N PHE A 61 -22.99 -14.50 -13.59
CA PHE A 61 -22.26 -13.68 -12.61
C PHE A 61 -20.76 -13.62 -12.91
N CYS A 62 -20.13 -14.75 -13.29
CA CYS A 62 -18.74 -14.80 -13.72
C CYS A 62 -18.47 -13.89 -14.93
N GLU A 63 -19.39 -13.85 -15.90
CA GLU A 63 -19.28 -13.01 -17.08
C GLU A 63 -19.31 -11.52 -16.74
N LYS A 64 -20.22 -11.09 -15.84
CA LYS A 64 -20.27 -9.71 -15.34
C LYS A 64 -18.98 -9.30 -14.63
N GLU A 65 -18.47 -10.17 -13.75
CA GLU A 65 -17.22 -9.93 -13.05
C GLU A 65 -16.01 -9.88 -14.01
N LEU A 66 -16.00 -10.75 -15.03
CA LEU A 66 -14.95 -10.77 -16.04
C LEU A 66 -14.97 -9.49 -16.90
N ALA A 67 -16.15 -9.03 -17.30
CA ALA A 67 -16.32 -7.79 -18.04
C ALA A 67 -15.81 -6.58 -17.23
N LYS A 68 -16.19 -6.49 -15.95
CA LYS A 68 -15.69 -5.46 -15.02
C LYS A 68 -14.16 -5.45 -14.97
N ILE A 69 -13.55 -6.61 -14.76
CA ILE A 69 -12.09 -6.75 -14.65
C ILE A 69 -11.39 -6.36 -15.96
N ASN A 70 -11.94 -6.77 -17.10
CA ASN A 70 -11.42 -6.42 -18.43
C ASN A 70 -11.45 -4.91 -18.68
N ILE A 71 -12.59 -4.26 -18.40
CA ILE A 71 -12.75 -2.81 -18.60
C ILE A 71 -11.74 -2.06 -17.75
N PHE A 72 -11.68 -2.37 -16.45
CA PHE A 72 -10.75 -1.70 -15.54
C PHE A 72 -9.28 -1.92 -15.92
N PHE A 73 -8.91 -3.14 -16.30
CA PHE A 73 -7.54 -3.44 -16.72
C PHE A 73 -7.16 -2.67 -17.99
N ALA A 74 -8.05 -2.62 -19.00
CA ALA A 74 -7.81 -1.89 -20.23
C ALA A 74 -7.68 -0.38 -19.99
N GLU A 75 -8.53 0.19 -19.14
CA GLU A 75 -8.44 1.59 -18.73
C GLU A 75 -7.10 1.90 -18.05
N LYS A 76 -6.69 1.08 -17.07
CA LYS A 76 -5.43 1.28 -16.34
C LYS A 76 -4.20 1.06 -17.19
N LEU A 77 -4.24 0.12 -18.14
CA LEU A 77 -3.16 -0.08 -19.08
C LEU A 77 -3.01 1.13 -20.01
N ALA A 78 -4.11 1.66 -20.54
CA ALA A 78 -4.07 2.87 -21.37
C ALA A 78 -3.57 4.10 -20.59
N GLU A 79 -3.99 4.26 -19.33
CA GLU A 79 -3.46 5.27 -18.42
C GLU A 79 -1.94 5.12 -18.23
N ALA A 80 -1.47 3.89 -18.03
CA ALA A 80 -0.06 3.59 -17.84
C ALA A 80 0.78 3.90 -19.09
N THR A 81 0.32 3.50 -20.29
CA THR A 81 1.00 3.78 -21.56
C THR A 81 1.11 5.29 -21.83
N ARG A 82 0.07 6.06 -21.50
CA ARG A 82 0.09 7.54 -21.59
C ARG A 82 1.11 8.14 -20.62
N LYS A 83 1.06 7.74 -19.34
CA LYS A 83 1.99 8.20 -18.30
C LYS A 83 3.44 7.90 -18.66
N PHE A 84 3.72 6.70 -19.19
CA PHE A 84 5.06 6.33 -19.64
C PHE A 84 5.58 7.28 -20.72
N SER A 85 4.74 7.58 -21.72
CA SER A 85 5.09 8.49 -22.81
C SER A 85 5.36 9.91 -22.31
N THR A 86 4.55 10.42 -21.38
CA THR A 86 4.79 11.73 -20.75
C THR A 86 6.11 11.77 -19.99
N LEU A 87 6.38 10.78 -19.12
CA LEU A 87 7.61 10.72 -18.33
C LEU A 87 8.86 10.58 -19.22
N LYS A 88 8.77 9.77 -20.28
CA LYS A 88 9.83 9.60 -21.28
C LYS A 88 10.12 10.90 -22.02
N ASN A 89 9.08 11.65 -22.40
CA ASN A 89 9.25 12.94 -23.07
C ASN A 89 9.86 13.99 -22.13
N GLU A 90 9.43 14.05 -20.87
CA GLU A 90 10.03 14.94 -19.86
C GLU A 90 11.52 14.63 -19.65
N LEU A 91 11.88 13.35 -19.58
CA LEU A 91 13.28 12.93 -19.49
C LEU A 91 14.10 13.42 -20.69
N ASN A 92 13.59 13.21 -21.91
CA ASN A 92 14.27 13.61 -23.13
C ASN A 92 14.45 15.13 -23.23
N LEU A 93 13.45 15.91 -22.79
CA LEU A 93 13.54 17.38 -22.75
C LEU A 93 14.59 17.90 -21.77
N ILE A 94 14.78 17.24 -20.63
CA ILE A 94 15.81 17.62 -19.65
C ILE A 94 17.21 17.33 -20.22
N LYS A 95 17.37 16.22 -20.96
CA LYS A 95 18.63 15.90 -21.62
C LYS A 95 18.95 16.80 -22.80
N SER A 96 17.99 17.12 -23.67
CA SER A 96 18.25 17.96 -24.83
C SER A 96 18.67 19.37 -24.44
N LYS A 97 18.06 19.92 -23.37
CA LYS A 97 18.51 21.19 -22.77
C LYS A 97 19.95 21.12 -22.27
N PHE A 98 20.44 19.95 -21.88
CA PHE A 98 21.80 19.75 -21.38
C PHE A 98 22.85 19.72 -22.50
N ASP A 99 22.56 19.10 -23.64
CA ASP A 99 23.49 19.04 -24.79
C ASP A 99 23.71 20.41 -25.47
N THR A 100 22.88 21.41 -25.15
CA THR A 100 22.96 22.76 -25.73
C THR A 100 23.93 23.68 -24.97
N PHE A 101 24.46 23.27 -23.80
CA PHE A 101 25.47 24.03 -23.09
C PHE A 101 26.87 23.70 -23.63
N PRO A 102 27.72 24.69 -23.96
CA PRO A 102 29.03 24.43 -24.53
C PRO A 102 29.87 23.60 -23.55
N ARG A 103 30.32 22.43 -23.99
CA ARG A 103 31.40 21.71 -23.31
C ARG A 103 32.63 22.59 -23.31
N ARG A 104 33.34 22.60 -22.19
CA ARG A 104 34.65 23.22 -22.04
C ARG A 104 35.56 22.67 -23.15
N ASP A 105 36.07 23.53 -24.02
CA ASP A 105 37.07 23.14 -25.02
C ASP A 105 38.30 22.53 -24.34
N GLU A 106 38.88 21.49 -24.95
CA GLU A 106 40.10 20.81 -24.49
C GLU A 106 41.35 21.70 -24.53
N ASP A 107 41.30 22.81 -25.27
CA ASP A 107 42.35 23.82 -25.29
C ASP A 107 42.13 24.78 -24.13
N GLY A 108 42.84 24.55 -23.02
CA GLY A 108 42.77 25.27 -21.74
C GLY A 108 43.11 26.77 -21.77
N ASN A 109 42.55 27.53 -22.71
CA ASN A 109 42.67 28.96 -22.83
C ASN A 109 41.41 29.64 -22.28
N PHE A 110 41.57 30.30 -21.14
CA PHE A 110 40.53 31.04 -20.46
C PHE A 110 40.13 32.27 -21.30
N ARG A 111 39.13 32.13 -22.18
CA ARG A 111 38.48 33.29 -22.77
C ARG A 111 37.62 33.97 -21.71
N SER A 112 38.20 35.03 -21.13
CA SER A 112 37.56 36.28 -20.71
C SER A 112 36.37 36.18 -19.75
N ILE A 113 36.62 36.55 -18.49
CA ILE A 113 35.68 37.18 -17.55
C ILE A 113 34.27 36.55 -17.54
N PHE A 114 34.12 35.42 -16.85
CA PHE A 114 32.81 35.07 -16.33
C PHE A 114 32.41 36.13 -15.31
N ASN A 115 31.38 36.93 -15.62
CA ASN A 115 30.81 37.83 -14.62
C ASN A 115 30.26 36.98 -13.47
N ALA A 116 30.34 37.48 -12.23
CA ALA A 116 29.74 36.82 -11.07
C ALA A 116 28.24 36.48 -11.30
N LYS A 117 27.56 37.29 -12.11
CA LYS A 117 26.18 37.08 -12.56
C LYS A 117 25.99 35.80 -13.38
N ASP A 118 26.93 35.47 -14.26
CA ASP A 118 26.86 34.28 -15.13
C ASP A 118 27.11 33.00 -14.33
N PHE A 119 28.03 33.05 -13.36
CA PHE A 119 28.25 31.94 -12.41
C PHE A 119 27.02 31.71 -11.50
N ILE A 120 26.36 32.77 -11.04
CA ILE A 120 25.14 32.68 -10.24
C ILE A 120 23.99 32.08 -11.07
N LEU A 121 23.83 32.50 -12.32
CA LEU A 121 22.83 31.96 -13.25
C LEU A 121 23.07 30.47 -13.52
N GLN A 122 24.32 30.07 -13.80
CA GLN A 122 24.69 28.66 -13.99
C GLN A 122 24.39 27.82 -12.74
N LYS A 123 24.74 28.31 -11.54
CA LYS A 123 24.49 27.61 -10.28
C LYS A 123 22.99 27.54 -9.94
N ALA A 124 22.20 28.53 -10.34
CA ALA A 124 20.74 28.51 -10.20
C ALA A 124 20.10 27.48 -11.15
N ASP A 125 20.58 27.41 -12.39
CA ASP A 125 20.10 26.47 -13.41
C ASP A 125 20.45 25.01 -13.05
N GLU A 126 21.66 24.77 -12.52
CA GLU A 126 22.05 23.45 -11.98
C GLU A 126 21.17 23.01 -10.81
N ARG A 127 20.81 23.92 -9.90
CA ARG A 127 19.89 23.62 -8.78
C ARG A 127 18.49 23.29 -9.30
N HIS A 128 18.00 24.06 -10.27
CA HIS A 128 16.71 23.82 -10.91
C HIS A 128 16.69 22.46 -11.61
N ARG A 129 17.75 22.11 -12.35
CA ARG A 129 17.95 20.80 -12.97
C ARG A 129 17.92 19.68 -11.95
N ASN A 130 18.73 19.78 -10.89
CA ASN A 130 18.82 18.73 -9.87
C ASN A 130 17.47 18.55 -9.16
N ARG A 131 16.67 19.61 -9.01
CA ARG A 131 15.30 19.52 -8.51
C ARG A 131 14.39 18.77 -9.49
N LYS A 132 14.38 19.17 -10.77
CA LYS A 132 13.53 18.52 -11.78
C LYS A 132 13.91 17.05 -12.00
N LEU A 133 15.19 16.70 -11.93
CA LEU A 133 15.67 15.32 -11.99
C LEU A 133 15.20 14.50 -10.78
N ARG A 134 15.17 15.09 -9.56
CA ARG A 134 14.60 14.42 -8.37
C ARG A 134 13.10 14.19 -8.51
N GLU A 135 12.36 15.20 -8.98
CA GLU A 135 10.92 15.08 -9.26
C GLU A 135 10.65 13.99 -10.30
N LEU A 136 11.47 13.92 -11.35
CA LEU A 136 11.35 12.89 -12.38
C LEU A 136 11.68 11.49 -11.84
N LYS A 137 12.72 11.37 -11.00
CA LYS A 137 13.05 10.10 -10.31
C LYS A 137 11.88 9.64 -9.45
N LEU A 138 11.24 10.54 -8.71
CA LEU A 138 10.06 10.23 -7.92
C LEU A 138 8.90 9.76 -8.82
N GLY A 139 8.61 10.52 -9.89
CA GLY A 139 7.55 10.18 -10.84
C GLY A 139 7.72 8.83 -11.53
N PHE A 140 8.94 8.47 -11.98
CA PHE A 140 9.21 7.13 -12.50
C PHE A 140 9.04 6.04 -11.45
N SER A 141 9.33 6.35 -10.20
CA SER A 141 9.26 5.39 -9.11
C SER A 141 7.82 5.12 -8.65
N GLU A 142 6.96 6.14 -8.65
CA GLU A 142 5.51 6.01 -8.47
C GLU A 142 4.86 5.30 -9.68
N PHE A 143 5.30 5.64 -10.88
CA PHE A 143 4.83 5.00 -12.11
C PHE A 143 5.16 3.50 -12.11
N TYR A 144 6.41 3.12 -11.78
CA TYR A 144 6.80 1.73 -11.66
C TYR A 144 5.98 0.97 -10.61
N LEU A 145 5.73 1.59 -9.45
CA LEU A 145 4.84 1.04 -8.44
C LEU A 145 3.45 0.75 -9.02
N SER A 146 2.88 1.70 -9.77
CA SER A 146 1.56 1.52 -10.40
C SER A 146 1.52 0.35 -11.39
N LEU A 147 2.60 0.12 -12.14
CA LEU A 147 2.72 -1.03 -13.05
C LEU A 147 2.77 -2.37 -12.29
N VAL A 148 3.54 -2.44 -11.21
CA VAL A 148 3.63 -3.65 -10.38
C VAL A 148 2.27 -3.98 -9.72
N LEU A 149 1.56 -2.95 -9.23
CA LEU A 149 0.21 -3.13 -8.70
C LEU A 149 -0.76 -3.67 -9.76
N LEU A 150 -0.70 -3.14 -10.99
CA LEU A 150 -1.54 -3.60 -12.10
C LEU A 150 -1.19 -5.03 -12.54
N GLN A 151 0.08 -5.43 -12.47
CA GLN A 151 0.51 -6.82 -12.70
C GLN A 151 0.01 -7.75 -11.60
N SER A 152 0.08 -7.33 -10.34
CA SER A 152 -0.50 -8.07 -9.21
C SER A 152 -2.02 -8.24 -9.37
N TYR A 153 -2.71 -7.17 -9.79
CA TYR A 153 -4.14 -7.20 -10.10
C TYR A 153 -4.47 -8.25 -11.18
N GLN A 154 -3.73 -8.28 -12.29
CA GLN A 154 -3.89 -9.30 -13.34
C GLN A 154 -3.76 -10.72 -12.78
N ASN A 155 -2.68 -10.98 -12.01
CA ASN A 155 -2.38 -12.30 -11.45
C ASN A 155 -3.39 -12.77 -10.41
N LEU A 156 -3.80 -11.89 -9.50
CA LEU A 156 -4.75 -12.19 -8.43
C LEU A 156 -6.14 -12.50 -8.98
N ASN A 157 -6.63 -11.70 -9.93
CA ASN A 157 -7.93 -11.92 -10.55
C ASN A 157 -7.96 -13.21 -11.37
N PHE A 158 -6.93 -13.48 -12.17
CA PHE A 158 -6.81 -14.75 -12.90
C PHE A 158 -6.83 -15.95 -11.95
N THR A 159 -6.03 -15.90 -10.89
CA THR A 159 -5.99 -16.96 -9.87
C THR A 159 -7.33 -17.11 -9.16
N GLY A 160 -8.04 -16.00 -8.91
CA GLY A 160 -9.38 -15.97 -8.33
C GLY A 160 -10.39 -16.74 -9.18
N PHE A 161 -10.46 -16.44 -10.48
CA PHE A 161 -11.31 -17.16 -11.43
C PHE A 161 -10.96 -18.65 -11.48
N VAL A 162 -9.68 -19.01 -11.60
CA VAL A 162 -9.24 -20.41 -11.62
C VAL A 162 -9.72 -21.14 -10.36
N LYS A 163 -9.59 -20.53 -9.18
CA LYS A 163 -9.96 -21.16 -7.91
C LYS A 163 -11.46 -21.24 -7.69
N ILE A 164 -12.23 -20.21 -8.09
CA ILE A 164 -13.68 -20.22 -7.89
C ILE A 164 -14.37 -21.17 -8.87
N LEU A 165 -13.94 -21.20 -10.14
CA LEU A 165 -14.44 -22.14 -11.14
C LEU A 165 -14.08 -23.59 -10.79
N LYS A 166 -12.85 -23.83 -10.29
CA LYS A 166 -12.50 -25.16 -9.77
C LYS A 166 -13.33 -25.56 -8.55
N LYS A 167 -13.76 -24.60 -7.72
CA LYS A 167 -14.64 -24.85 -6.57
C LYS A 167 -16.04 -25.21 -7.05
N HIS A 168 -16.57 -24.47 -8.02
CA HIS A 168 -17.84 -24.76 -8.69
C HIS A 168 -17.88 -26.21 -9.19
N ASP A 169 -16.92 -26.60 -10.04
CA ASP A 169 -16.83 -27.96 -10.60
C ASP A 169 -16.76 -29.04 -9.51
N LYS A 170 -16.03 -28.77 -8.43
CA LYS A 170 -15.90 -29.70 -7.30
C LYS A 170 -17.22 -29.88 -6.53
N LEU A 171 -18.02 -28.82 -6.39
CA LEU A 171 -19.25 -28.85 -5.59
C LEU A 171 -20.43 -29.44 -6.37
N LEU A 172 -20.52 -29.14 -7.66
CA LEU A 172 -21.60 -29.61 -8.54
C LEU A 172 -21.27 -30.96 -9.21
N GLY A 173 -20.00 -31.36 -9.22
CA GLY A 173 -19.56 -32.60 -9.87
C GLY A 173 -19.63 -32.53 -11.41
N ASN A 174 -19.54 -31.33 -11.98
CA ASN A 174 -19.54 -31.08 -13.43
C ASN A 174 -18.19 -30.50 -13.91
N ASP A 175 -18.04 -30.29 -15.22
CA ASP A 175 -16.85 -29.72 -15.85
C ASP A 175 -17.13 -28.38 -16.57
N GLU A 176 -18.29 -27.77 -16.30
CA GLU A 176 -18.75 -26.54 -16.95
C GLU A 176 -17.89 -25.33 -16.58
N GLY A 177 -17.44 -25.22 -15.33
CA GLY A 177 -16.53 -24.14 -14.92
C GLY A 177 -15.17 -24.24 -15.62
N LEU A 178 -14.63 -25.45 -15.82
CA LEU A 178 -13.41 -25.68 -16.60
C LEU A 178 -13.58 -25.29 -18.07
N LYS A 179 -14.69 -25.70 -18.71
CA LYS A 179 -15.01 -25.32 -20.09
C LYS A 179 -15.12 -23.80 -20.23
N TRP A 180 -15.86 -23.16 -19.32
CA TRP A 180 -16.04 -21.71 -19.32
C TRP A 180 -14.72 -20.98 -19.10
N ARG A 181 -13.86 -21.45 -18.21
CA ARG A 181 -12.52 -20.88 -17.96
C ARG A 181 -11.66 -20.85 -19.21
N ARG A 182 -11.60 -21.97 -19.94
CA ARG A 182 -10.81 -22.09 -21.18
C ARG A 182 -11.37 -21.20 -22.29
N ALA A 183 -12.69 -21.10 -22.39
CA ALA A 183 -13.35 -20.28 -23.40
C ALA A 183 -13.18 -18.77 -23.13
N HIS A 184 -13.37 -18.33 -21.88
CA HIS A 184 -13.48 -16.91 -21.54
C HIS A 184 -12.27 -16.35 -20.79
N VAL A 185 -11.84 -16.99 -19.69
CA VAL A 185 -10.80 -16.43 -18.79
C VAL A 185 -9.40 -16.54 -19.40
N GLU A 186 -9.06 -17.69 -19.96
CA GLU A 186 -7.74 -17.93 -20.58
C GLU A 186 -7.57 -17.11 -21.89
N ASN A 187 -8.67 -16.77 -22.55
CA ASN A 187 -8.68 -15.92 -23.74
C ASN A 187 -9.00 -14.45 -23.45
N ALA A 188 -9.16 -14.07 -22.18
CA ALA A 188 -9.55 -12.72 -21.84
C ALA A 188 -8.43 -11.72 -22.16
N PRO A 189 -8.76 -10.51 -22.62
CA PRO A 189 -7.77 -9.50 -22.96
C PRO A 189 -6.94 -9.08 -21.73
N PHE A 190 -7.53 -9.08 -20.52
CA PHE A 190 -6.75 -8.81 -19.31
C PHE A 190 -5.66 -9.87 -19.04
N HIS A 191 -5.80 -11.11 -19.51
CA HIS A 191 -4.81 -12.18 -19.29
C HIS A 191 -3.79 -12.27 -20.42
N LEU A 192 -4.24 -12.20 -21.67
CA LEU A 192 -3.39 -12.34 -22.85
C LEU A 192 -2.44 -11.15 -23.05
N ASN A 193 -2.81 -9.98 -22.57
CA ASN A 193 -2.02 -8.77 -22.80
C ASN A 193 -0.71 -8.78 -21.99
N LYS A 194 0.41 -8.84 -22.73
CA LYS A 194 1.79 -8.80 -22.20
C LYS A 194 2.42 -7.40 -22.21
N GLU A 195 1.69 -6.37 -22.66
CA GLU A 195 2.16 -4.98 -22.73
C GLU A 195 2.63 -4.46 -21.37
N ILE A 196 1.93 -4.85 -20.28
CA ILE A 196 2.35 -4.49 -18.93
C ILE A 196 3.76 -4.99 -18.58
N HIS A 197 4.11 -6.21 -19.00
CA HIS A 197 5.44 -6.77 -18.75
C HIS A 197 6.50 -6.00 -19.55
N LYS A 198 6.19 -5.61 -20.79
CA LYS A 198 7.07 -4.79 -21.62
C LYS A 198 7.27 -3.39 -21.00
N LEU A 199 6.19 -2.74 -20.56
CA LEU A 199 6.27 -1.42 -19.91
C LEU A 199 7.11 -1.46 -18.63
N ILE A 200 6.99 -2.52 -17.83
CA ILE A 200 7.84 -2.73 -16.65
C ILE A 200 9.31 -2.81 -17.07
N GLU A 201 9.65 -3.68 -18.01
CA GLU A 201 11.03 -3.87 -18.49
C GLU A 201 11.62 -2.58 -19.09
N GLU A 202 10.86 -1.89 -19.95
CA GLU A 202 11.28 -0.62 -20.54
C GLU A 202 11.51 0.46 -19.47
N THR A 203 10.65 0.52 -18.45
CA THR A 203 10.79 1.44 -17.33
C THR A 203 12.03 1.13 -16.50
N GLU A 204 12.30 -0.15 -16.21
CA GLU A 204 13.51 -0.58 -15.49
C GLU A 204 14.78 -0.20 -16.24
N ASN A 205 14.80 -0.46 -17.55
CA ASN A 205 15.94 -0.18 -18.41
C ASN A 205 16.20 1.33 -18.48
N LEU A 206 15.16 2.12 -18.73
CA LEU A 206 15.26 3.59 -18.80
C LEU A 206 15.68 4.18 -17.46
N PHE A 207 15.12 3.72 -16.33
CA PHE A 207 15.52 4.21 -15.00
C PHE A 207 16.96 3.83 -14.66
N THR A 208 17.39 2.62 -15.00
CA THR A 208 18.76 2.17 -14.71
C THR A 208 19.79 2.90 -15.55
N GLN A 209 19.55 3.03 -16.86
CA GLN A 209 20.49 3.63 -17.80
C GLN A 209 20.58 5.14 -17.63
N GLU A 210 19.42 5.81 -17.46
CA GLU A 210 19.35 7.26 -17.61
C GLU A 210 19.30 8.04 -16.30
N LEU A 211 18.90 7.39 -15.20
CA LEU A 211 18.72 8.05 -13.91
C LEU A 211 19.73 7.59 -12.86
N GLU A 212 20.29 6.38 -12.97
CA GLU A 212 21.26 5.83 -12.01
C GLU A 212 22.58 5.41 -12.67
N GLU A 213 22.90 5.96 -13.85
CA GLU A 213 24.20 5.83 -14.52
C GLU A 213 24.66 4.37 -14.70
N GLY A 214 23.71 3.44 -14.89
CA GLY A 214 23.97 2.00 -15.09
C GLY A 214 24.01 1.15 -13.82
N HIS A 215 23.87 1.73 -12.61
CA HIS A 215 23.88 0.97 -11.36
C HIS A 215 22.54 0.27 -11.08
N ARG A 216 22.29 -0.88 -11.73
CA ARG A 216 21.05 -1.67 -11.59
C ARG A 216 20.66 -1.97 -10.15
N GLN A 217 21.60 -2.30 -9.27
CA GLN A 217 21.28 -2.60 -7.86
C GLN A 217 20.74 -1.39 -7.09
N ARG A 218 21.28 -0.20 -7.34
CA ARG A 218 20.84 1.06 -6.72
C ARG A 218 19.49 1.50 -7.28
N ALA A 219 19.31 1.36 -8.60
CA ALA A 219 18.06 1.56 -9.29
C ALA A 219 16.95 0.66 -8.74
N MET A 220 17.20 -0.65 -8.68
CA MET A 220 16.26 -1.63 -8.15
C MET A 220 15.99 -1.41 -6.66
N LYS A 221 16.96 -0.98 -5.84
CA LYS A 221 16.68 -0.63 -4.45
C LYS A 221 15.73 0.58 -4.31
N ARG A 222 15.79 1.53 -5.24
CA ARG A 222 14.91 2.71 -5.29
C ARG A 222 13.53 2.39 -5.90
N LEU A 223 13.48 1.47 -6.86
CA LEU A 223 12.24 1.01 -7.51
C LEU A 223 11.51 -0.08 -6.74
N ARG A 224 12.23 -0.86 -5.92
CA ARG A 224 11.67 -1.98 -5.13
C ARG A 224 10.54 -1.46 -4.27
N VAL A 225 9.37 -1.97 -4.58
CA VAL A 225 8.16 -1.80 -3.81
C VAL A 225 8.42 -2.39 -2.42
N PRO A 226 8.21 -1.64 -1.32
CA PRO A 226 8.17 -2.24 0.01
C PRO A 226 7.24 -3.46 -0.05
N PRO A 227 7.56 -4.59 0.59
CA PRO A 227 6.65 -5.73 0.57
C PRO A 227 5.26 -5.24 0.99
N LEU A 228 4.25 -5.44 0.13
CA LEU A 228 2.85 -5.06 0.38
C LEU A 228 2.32 -5.65 1.71
N ASN A 229 3.00 -6.68 2.18
CA ASN A 229 2.92 -7.17 3.53
C ASN A 229 4.13 -6.62 4.30
N ASP A 230 4.04 -5.37 4.75
CA ASP A 230 4.98 -4.84 5.72
C ASP A 230 4.78 -5.70 6.96
N GLN A 231 5.62 -6.75 7.09
CA GLN A 231 5.54 -7.66 8.21
C GLN A 231 5.71 -6.79 9.44
N GLN A 232 4.61 -6.63 10.17
CA GLN A 232 4.60 -5.94 11.45
C GLN A 232 5.82 -6.43 12.20
N SER A 233 6.75 -5.52 12.49
CA SER A 233 7.91 -5.87 13.27
C SER A 233 7.39 -6.41 14.59
N GLN A 234 7.54 -7.71 14.81
CA GLN A 234 7.10 -8.38 16.04
C GLN A 234 7.69 -7.66 17.26
N TRP A 235 8.85 -7.03 17.07
CA TRP A 235 9.53 -6.18 18.03
C TRP A 235 8.75 -4.92 18.42
N THR A 236 8.07 -4.26 17.49
CA THR A 236 7.28 -3.05 17.77
C THR A 236 6.05 -3.39 18.61
N THR A 237 5.39 -4.52 18.31
CA THR A 237 4.24 -5.00 19.12
C THR A 237 4.67 -5.35 20.54
N PHE A 238 5.81 -6.03 20.68
CA PHE A 238 6.41 -6.34 21.98
C PHE A 238 6.73 -5.06 22.78
N LYS A 239 7.39 -4.08 22.15
CA LYS A 239 7.71 -2.79 22.79
C LYS A 239 6.46 -2.06 23.26
N VAL A 240 5.44 -1.92 22.40
CA VAL A 240 4.18 -1.26 22.77
C VAL A 240 3.54 -1.95 23.98
N GLY A 241 3.53 -3.28 24.01
CA GLY A 241 3.07 -4.05 25.18
C GLY A 241 3.92 -3.86 26.44
N PHE A 242 5.25 -3.79 26.29
CA PHE A 242 6.16 -3.54 27.42
C PHE A 242 5.97 -2.14 28.00
N PHE A 243 5.93 -1.10 27.14
CA PHE A 243 5.75 0.28 27.58
C PHE A 243 4.35 0.51 28.19
N SER A 244 3.29 -0.12 27.65
CA SER A 244 1.95 -0.03 28.23
C SER A 244 1.86 -0.73 29.60
N GLY A 245 2.51 -1.88 29.78
CA GLY A 245 2.61 -2.55 31.08
C GLY A 245 3.37 -1.71 32.12
N ALA A 246 4.50 -1.14 31.73
CA ALA A 246 5.28 -0.25 32.59
C ALA A 246 4.49 1.02 32.98
N PHE A 247 3.69 1.58 32.07
CA PHE A 247 2.81 2.71 32.37
C PHE A 247 1.78 2.37 33.46
N VAL A 248 1.14 1.20 33.40
CA VAL A 248 0.17 0.77 34.43
C VAL A 248 0.84 0.66 35.80
N ILE A 249 2.05 0.10 35.88
CA ILE A 249 2.80 -0.04 37.13
C ILE A 249 3.16 1.35 37.70
N LEU A 250 3.68 2.25 36.87
CA LEU A 250 4.03 3.60 37.31
C LEU A 250 2.81 4.40 37.75
N LEU A 251 1.69 4.26 37.05
CA LEU A 251 0.42 4.89 37.42
C LEU A 251 -0.08 4.37 38.77
N ALA A 252 0.02 3.05 39.03
CA ALA A 252 -0.32 2.48 40.32
C ALA A 252 0.57 3.03 41.45
N ILE A 253 1.88 3.18 41.23
CA ILE A 253 2.80 3.79 42.21
C ILE A 253 2.41 5.23 42.54
N VAL A 254 2.06 6.03 41.53
CA VAL A 254 1.61 7.42 41.72
C VAL A 254 0.29 7.47 42.50
N LEU A 255 -0.67 6.60 42.18
CA LEU A 255 -1.95 6.53 42.89
C LEU A 255 -1.78 6.09 44.35
N ILE A 256 -0.99 5.05 44.61
CA ILE A 256 -0.68 4.58 45.97
C ILE A 256 0.00 5.71 46.75
N THR A 257 1.01 6.35 46.18
CA THR A 257 1.70 7.47 46.84
C THR A 257 0.74 8.64 47.11
N GLY A 258 -0.17 8.96 46.19
CA GLY A 258 -1.18 10.00 46.39
C GLY A 258 -2.24 9.67 47.45
N VAL A 259 -2.51 8.39 47.71
CA VAL A 259 -3.46 7.93 48.74
C VAL A 259 -2.81 7.86 50.13
N PHE A 260 -1.55 7.44 50.21
CA PHE A 260 -0.85 7.21 51.48
C PHE A 260 0.00 8.39 51.98
N ARG A 261 0.26 9.42 51.16
CA ARG A 261 1.01 10.64 51.52
C ARG A 261 0.11 11.88 51.45
N ASP A 262 0.20 12.75 52.44
CA ASP A 262 -0.72 13.88 52.65
C ASP A 262 -0.69 14.90 51.47
N PRO A 263 -1.80 15.20 50.78
CA PRO A 263 -1.76 15.59 49.37
C PRO A 263 -1.80 17.10 49.08
N GLN A 264 -1.93 17.96 50.10
CA GLN A 264 -2.67 19.22 49.91
C GLN A 264 -2.02 20.28 48.99
N ASN A 265 -0.70 20.35 48.83
CA ASN A 265 -0.07 21.37 47.96
C ASN A 265 0.78 20.82 46.80
N ASN A 266 1.40 19.65 46.96
CA ASN A 266 2.38 19.16 45.99
C ASN A 266 1.73 18.48 44.77
N LEU A 267 0.55 17.87 44.90
CA LEU A 267 -0.14 17.24 43.77
C LEU A 267 -0.62 18.26 42.72
N THR A 268 -1.09 19.44 43.15
CA THR A 268 -1.54 20.50 42.25
C THR A 268 -0.37 21.08 41.45
N ILE A 269 0.82 21.15 42.06
CA ILE A 269 2.07 21.58 41.40
C ILE A 269 2.50 20.53 40.37
N THR A 270 2.52 19.25 40.74
CA THR A 270 2.82 18.14 39.83
C THR A 270 1.86 18.14 38.63
N PHE A 271 0.55 18.22 38.86
CA PHE A 271 -0.43 18.24 37.78
C PHE A 271 -0.23 19.45 36.85
N ARG A 272 0.05 20.63 37.42
CA ARG A 272 0.31 21.85 36.64
C ARG A 272 1.57 21.75 35.77
N LEU A 273 2.60 21.05 36.26
CA LEU A 273 3.85 20.84 35.54
C LEU A 273 3.72 19.82 34.40
N TYR A 274 3.05 18.70 34.63
CA TYR A 274 2.97 17.60 33.66
C TYR A 274 1.78 17.67 32.69
N ARG A 275 0.80 18.56 32.89
CA ARG A 275 -0.39 18.68 32.00
C ARG A 275 -0.05 18.87 30.53
N ALA A 276 0.97 19.68 30.21
CA ALA A 276 1.32 20.02 28.83
C ALA A 276 1.91 18.80 28.12
N THR A 277 2.86 18.12 28.78
CA THR A 277 3.47 16.88 28.28
C THR A 277 2.41 15.78 28.14
N PHE A 278 1.52 15.65 29.12
CA PHE A 278 0.41 14.69 29.08
C PHE A 278 -0.52 14.93 27.88
N LEU A 279 -0.87 16.19 27.58
CA LEU A 279 -1.72 16.52 26.44
C LEU A 279 -1.06 16.14 25.10
N VAL A 280 0.25 16.33 24.95
CA VAL A 280 0.99 15.90 23.75
C VAL A 280 0.97 14.38 23.61
N ILE A 281 1.20 13.66 24.71
CA ILE A 281 1.15 12.19 24.72
C ILE A 281 -0.26 11.69 24.37
N LEU A 282 -1.30 12.28 24.97
CA LEU A 282 -2.70 11.95 24.71
C LEU A 282 -3.07 12.20 23.25
N PHE A 283 -2.62 13.33 22.69
CA PHE A 283 -2.83 13.67 21.29
C PHE A 283 -2.19 12.63 20.36
N LEU A 284 -0.93 12.24 20.61
CA LEU A 284 -0.25 11.22 19.80
C LEU A 284 -0.93 9.85 19.90
N PHE A 285 -1.44 9.49 21.09
CA PHE A 285 -2.19 8.25 21.29
C PHE A 285 -3.52 8.25 20.52
N LEU A 286 -4.31 9.31 20.63
CA LEU A 286 -5.55 9.48 19.87
C LEU A 286 -5.30 9.49 18.36
N MET A 287 -4.20 10.11 17.92
CA MET A 287 -3.79 10.10 16.52
C MET A 287 -3.44 8.68 16.06
N GLY A 288 -2.71 7.90 16.87
CA GLY A 288 -2.46 6.48 16.61
C GLY A 288 -3.73 5.63 16.50
N ILE A 289 -4.72 5.85 17.38
CA ILE A 289 -6.03 5.18 17.31
C ILE A 289 -6.78 5.57 16.04
N ASN A 290 -6.77 6.87 15.67
CA ASN A 290 -7.43 7.34 14.45
C ASN A 290 -6.82 6.69 13.19
N VAL A 291 -5.48 6.64 13.11
CA VAL A 291 -4.78 6.00 12.00
C VAL A 291 -5.11 4.50 11.92
N TYR A 292 -5.13 3.81 13.07
CA TYR A 292 -5.55 2.41 13.15
C TYR A 292 -7.01 2.20 12.70
N GLY A 293 -7.91 3.10 13.12
CA GLY A 293 -9.32 3.10 12.70
C GLY A 293 -9.50 3.31 11.20
N TRP A 294 -8.72 4.22 10.61
CA TRP A 294 -8.72 4.43 9.15
C TRP A 294 -8.21 3.21 8.40
N ARG A 295 -7.14 2.58 8.88
CA ARG A 295 -6.56 1.37 8.27
C ARG A 295 -7.53 0.20 8.30
N THR A 296 -8.16 -0.07 9.45
CA THR A 296 -9.16 -1.15 9.61
C THR A 296 -10.43 -0.89 8.79
N SER A 297 -10.83 0.37 8.65
CA SER A 297 -11.95 0.78 7.79
C SER A 297 -11.60 0.79 6.29
N GLY A 298 -10.34 0.56 5.92
CA GLY A 298 -9.88 0.56 4.54
C GLY A 298 -9.76 1.95 3.91
N VAL A 299 -9.65 3.01 4.72
CA VAL A 299 -9.41 4.39 4.30
C VAL A 299 -7.90 4.59 4.09
N ASN A 300 -7.49 4.94 2.87
CA ASN A 300 -6.09 5.27 2.60
C ASN A 300 -5.73 6.67 3.11
N HIS A 301 -5.40 6.77 4.39
CA HIS A 301 -4.97 8.01 5.05
C HIS A 301 -3.66 8.56 4.48
N VAL A 302 -2.77 7.71 3.95
CA VAL A 302 -1.53 8.13 3.30
C VAL A 302 -1.84 8.97 2.07
N LEU A 303 -2.83 8.55 1.26
CA LEU A 303 -3.27 9.32 0.10
C LEU A 303 -4.05 10.59 0.49
N ILE A 304 -4.94 10.51 1.47
CA ILE A 304 -5.77 11.67 1.89
C ILE A 304 -4.92 12.81 2.44
N PHE A 305 -3.86 12.49 3.18
CA PHE A 305 -2.94 13.48 3.74
C PHE A 305 -1.73 13.76 2.83
N GLU A 306 -1.73 13.25 1.60
CA GLU A 306 -0.62 13.37 0.63
C GLU A 306 0.74 12.98 1.24
N LEU A 307 0.75 11.98 2.11
CA LEU A 307 1.95 11.44 2.74
C LEU A 307 2.69 10.55 1.75
N ASP A 308 4.02 10.57 1.80
CA ASP A 308 4.84 9.75 0.91
C ASP A 308 4.63 8.26 1.25
N PRO A 309 4.12 7.41 0.35
CA PRO A 309 3.84 5.99 0.63
C PRO A 309 5.09 5.18 0.99
N ARG A 310 6.27 5.75 0.73
CA ARG A 310 7.58 5.13 1.00
C ARG A 310 8.17 5.55 2.33
N ASP A 311 7.75 6.70 2.85
CA ASP A 311 8.28 7.32 4.06
C ASP A 311 7.15 8.02 4.81
N HIS A 312 6.29 7.21 5.42
CA HIS A 312 5.26 7.70 6.33
C HIS A 312 5.37 6.99 7.68
N LEU A 313 5.02 7.72 8.74
CA LEU A 313 4.93 7.10 10.05
C LEU A 313 3.76 6.10 10.06
N SER A 314 4.10 4.83 10.29
CA SER A 314 3.11 3.79 10.58
C SER A 314 2.40 4.07 11.90
N GLU A 315 1.15 3.61 12.02
CA GLU A 315 0.35 3.65 13.25
C GLU A 315 1.13 3.17 14.48
N GLN A 316 1.95 2.11 14.29
CA GLN A 316 2.74 1.53 15.35
C GLN A 316 3.92 2.40 15.75
N HIS A 317 4.54 3.15 14.81
CA HIS A 317 5.60 4.11 15.13
C HIS A 317 5.04 5.30 15.90
N ILE A 318 3.83 5.76 15.56
CA ILE A 318 3.15 6.84 16.29
C ILE A 318 2.86 6.39 17.72
N ILE A 319 2.34 5.17 17.89
CA ILE A 319 2.06 4.59 19.21
C ILE A 319 3.36 4.32 19.98
N GLU A 320 4.44 3.87 19.33
CA GLU A 320 5.74 3.65 19.96
C GLU A 320 6.33 4.97 20.48
N ILE A 321 6.32 6.03 19.68
CA ILE A 321 6.77 7.37 20.09
C ILE A 321 5.94 7.87 21.26
N ALA A 322 4.61 7.72 21.19
CA ALA A 322 3.71 8.09 22.29
C ALA A 322 4.05 7.32 23.57
N ALA A 323 4.31 6.01 23.47
CA ALA A 323 4.61 5.15 24.61
C ALA A 323 5.98 5.45 25.26
N ILE A 324 7.01 5.76 24.45
CA ILE A 324 8.33 6.16 24.95
C ILE A 324 8.23 7.50 25.69
N LEU A 325 7.58 8.49 25.08
CA LEU A 325 7.37 9.80 25.70
C LEU A 325 6.54 9.70 26.98
N ASN A 326 5.54 8.83 26.99
CA ASN A 326 4.72 8.57 28.17
C ASN A 326 5.55 8.03 29.34
N ASN A 327 6.37 7.00 29.09
CA ASN A 327 7.18 6.43 30.17
C ASN A 327 8.25 7.39 30.67
N GLN A 328 8.84 8.23 29.82
CA GLN A 328 9.74 9.29 30.29
C GLN A 328 9.03 10.32 31.17
N SER A 329 7.85 10.77 30.75
CA SER A 329 7.05 11.76 31.49
C SER A 329 6.59 11.22 32.84
N VAL A 330 6.06 9.99 32.87
CA VAL A 330 5.57 9.37 34.11
C VAL A 330 6.71 8.98 35.03
N ALA A 331 7.85 8.48 34.51
CA ALA A 331 9.03 8.22 35.34
C ALA A 331 9.52 9.51 36.01
N SER A 332 9.65 10.61 35.25
CA SER A 332 10.02 11.92 35.80
C SER A 332 9.02 12.39 36.86
N GLY A 333 7.72 12.27 36.60
CA GLY A 333 6.68 12.65 37.57
C GLY A 333 6.68 11.80 38.82
N SER A 334 6.90 10.48 38.70
CA SER A 334 7.00 9.57 39.84
C SER A 334 8.21 9.89 40.72
N VAL A 335 9.38 10.19 40.14
CA VAL A 335 10.57 10.63 40.88
C VAL A 335 10.31 11.95 41.59
N TYR A 336 9.68 12.92 40.90
CA TYR A 336 9.33 14.20 41.50
C TYR A 336 8.38 14.03 42.70
N VAL A 337 7.35 13.20 42.56
CA VAL A 337 6.41 12.88 43.65
C VAL A 337 7.12 12.18 44.80
N VAL A 338 7.97 11.18 44.53
CA VAL A 338 8.70 10.44 45.58
C VAL A 338 9.71 11.31 46.33
N LEU A 339 10.33 12.29 45.68
CA LEU A 339 11.30 13.22 46.29
C LEU A 339 10.65 14.43 46.97
N SER A 340 9.45 14.83 46.54
CA SER A 340 8.75 16.01 47.08
C SER A 340 7.83 15.69 48.27
N PHE A 341 7.62 14.41 48.57
CA PHE A 341 6.91 13.90 49.74
C PHE A 341 7.83 12.95 50.49
#